data_AF-X0UUI0-F1
#
_entry.id   AF-X0UUI0-F1
#
_cell.length_a   1.000
_cell.length_b   1.000
_cell.length_c   1.000
_cell.angle_alpha   90.00
_cell.angle_beta   90.00
_cell.angle_gamma   90.00
#
_symmetry.space_group_name_H-M   'P 1'
#
loop_
_entity.id
_entity.type
_entity.pdbx_description
1 polymer ?
#
loop_
_entity_poly.entity_id
_entity_poly.type
_entity_poly.pdbx_seq_one_letter_code
_entity_poly.pdbx_strand_id
1 'polypeptide(L)'
;IVMADEIIDEVKHFFKGMAVNKETLALGIIDKEGPGGTFLQVEHTLKHFKEIWYPKLINRDTHDKWVRDGSRSLGEVLNERVKWILDNHKAEPLPDEVKGKIEKILEVAGKSQNFAQ
;
A
#
# COMPACT_ATOMS: atom_id res chain seq x y z
N ILE A 1 0.90 8.13 -9.97
CA ILE A 1 0.98 6.65 -9.96
C ILE A 1 1.26 6.13 -8.55
N VAL A 2 2.40 6.44 -7.91
CA VAL A 2 2.70 5.95 -6.55
C VAL A 2 1.65 6.34 -5.50
N MET A 3 1.09 7.56 -5.55
CA MET A 3 -0.04 7.92 -4.68
C MET A 3 -1.27 7.05 -4.91
N ALA A 4 -1.55 6.70 -6.17
CA ALA A 4 -2.68 5.84 -6.49
C ALA A 4 -2.45 4.40 -5.97
N ASP A 5 -1.22 3.91 -5.98
CA ASP A 5 -0.86 2.62 -5.36
C ASP A 5 -1.18 2.61 -3.85
N GLU A 6 -0.81 3.67 -3.13
CA GLU A 6 -1.14 3.84 -1.71
C GLU A 6 -2.65 3.83 -1.46
N ILE A 7 -3.41 4.59 -2.26
CA ILE A 7 -4.89 4.63 -2.17
C ILE A 7 -5.50 3.27 -2.50
N ILE A 8 -4.99 2.57 -3.52
CA ILE A 8 -5.47 1.24 -3.89
C ILE A 8 -5.22 0.24 -2.75
N ASP A 9 -4.08 0.33 -2.04
CA ASP A 9 -3.78 -0.51 -0.88
C ASP A 9 -4.78 -0.26 0.26
N GLU A 10 -5.08 1.01 0.56
CA GLU A 10 -6.11 1.40 1.53
C GLU A 10 -7.49 0.86 1.14
N VAL A 11 -7.89 1.06 -0.12
CA VAL A 11 -9.19 0.61 -0.66
C VAL A 11 -9.30 -0.91 -0.63
N LYS A 12 -8.23 -1.65 -1.00
CA LYS A 12 -8.19 -3.11 -0.88
C LYS A 12 -8.36 -3.56 0.56
N HIS A 13 -7.74 -2.87 1.52
CA HIS A 13 -7.94 -3.16 2.94
C HIS A 13 -9.40 -2.93 3.34
N PHE A 14 -10.00 -1.81 2.96
CA PHE A 14 -11.40 -1.50 3.22
C PHE A 14 -12.35 -2.60 2.68
N PHE A 15 -12.09 -3.08 1.46
CA PHE A 15 -12.88 -4.16 0.84
C PHE A 15 -12.72 -5.55 1.48
N LYS A 16 -11.76 -5.76 2.39
CA LYS A 16 -11.71 -7.00 3.18
C LYS A 16 -12.93 -7.14 4.10
N GLY A 17 -13.63 -6.02 4.37
CA GLY A 17 -14.77 -5.98 5.27
C GLY A 17 -14.36 -6.18 6.73
N MET A 18 -15.37 -6.30 7.59
CA MET A 18 -15.20 -6.52 9.02
C MET A 18 -16.02 -7.74 9.42
N ALA A 19 -15.40 -8.69 10.13
CA ALA A 19 -16.14 -9.79 10.73
C ALA A 19 -17.05 -9.24 11.85
N VAL A 20 -18.31 -9.64 11.88
CA VAL A 20 -19.25 -9.26 12.95
C VAL A 20 -19.50 -10.48 13.82
N ASN A 21 -18.85 -10.55 14.97
CA ASN A 21 -18.98 -11.64 15.93
C ASN A 21 -18.67 -11.14 17.36
N LYS A 22 -18.75 -12.05 18.35
CA LYS A 22 -18.54 -11.70 19.76
C LYS A 22 -17.17 -11.04 20.04
N GLU A 23 -16.11 -11.50 19.36
CA GLU A 23 -14.77 -10.95 19.52
C GLU A 23 -14.67 -9.54 18.95
N THR A 24 -15.14 -9.32 17.73
CA THR A 24 -15.01 -8.02 17.04
C THR A 24 -15.98 -6.96 17.55
N LEU A 25 -17.10 -7.37 18.16
CA LEU A 25 -17.99 -6.45 18.86
C LEU A 25 -17.42 -5.96 20.20
N ALA A 26 -16.52 -6.74 20.83
CA ALA A 26 -15.79 -6.39 22.05
C ALA A 26 -16.65 -5.88 23.24
N LEU A 27 -17.94 -6.24 23.31
CA LEU A 27 -18.90 -5.66 24.27
C LEU A 27 -18.49 -5.86 25.73
N GLY A 28 -17.91 -7.01 26.07
CA GLY A 28 -17.45 -7.28 27.44
C GLY A 28 -16.27 -6.39 27.86
N ILE A 29 -15.45 -5.95 26.91
CA ILE A 29 -14.33 -5.04 27.18
C ILE A 29 -14.84 -3.61 27.33
N ILE A 30 -15.79 -3.20 26.47
CA ILE A 30 -16.45 -1.91 26.55
C ILE A 30 -17.14 -1.74 27.92
N ASP A 31 -17.87 -2.76 28.37
CA ASP A 31 -18.53 -2.76 29.69
C ASP A 31 -17.52 -2.71 30.84
N LYS A 32 -16.44 -3.49 30.75
CA LYS A 32 -15.37 -3.55 31.76
C LYS A 32 -14.63 -2.23 31.93
N GLU A 33 -14.18 -1.61 30.85
CA GLU A 33 -13.41 -0.35 30.92
C GLU A 33 -14.32 0.84 31.25
N GLY A 34 -15.56 0.81 30.78
CA GLY A 34 -16.58 1.78 31.10
C GLY A 34 -16.26 3.22 30.67
N PRO A 35 -17.10 4.19 31.06
CA PRO A 35 -16.90 5.60 30.72
C PRO A 35 -15.61 6.16 31.33
N GLY A 36 -14.79 6.84 30.52
CA GLY A 36 -13.51 7.41 30.95
C GLY A 36 -12.36 6.39 31.05
N GLY A 37 -12.62 5.12 30.75
CA GLY A 37 -11.59 4.07 30.65
C GLY A 37 -10.69 4.21 29.41
N THR A 38 -9.68 3.34 29.32
CA THR A 38 -8.71 3.32 28.22
C THR A 38 -8.54 1.92 27.64
N PHE A 39 -8.44 1.83 26.32
CA PHE A 39 -8.29 0.56 25.62
C PHE A 39 -6.84 0.29 25.17
N LEU A 40 -5.90 1.21 25.43
CA LEU A 40 -4.54 1.09 24.86
C LEU A 40 -3.76 -0.11 25.39
N GLN A 41 -4.06 -0.57 26.61
CA GLN A 41 -3.31 -1.64 27.29
C GLN A 41 -4.12 -2.93 27.45
N VAL A 42 -5.32 -3.01 26.87
CA VAL A 42 -6.14 -4.22 26.99
C VAL A 42 -5.65 -5.28 26.01
N GLU A 43 -5.71 -6.55 26.43
CA GLU A 43 -5.20 -7.69 25.65
C GLU A 43 -5.81 -7.76 24.25
N HIS A 44 -7.10 -7.47 24.12
CA HIS A 44 -7.79 -7.43 22.83
C HIS A 44 -7.19 -6.42 21.87
N THR A 45 -6.89 -5.20 22.33
CA THR A 45 -6.19 -4.21 21.52
C THR A 45 -4.80 -4.70 21.14
N LEU A 46 -4.02 -5.28 22.06
CA LEU A 46 -2.70 -5.84 21.75
C LEU A 46 -2.75 -6.99 20.72
N LYS A 47 -3.86 -7.75 20.68
CA LYS A 47 -4.08 -8.81 19.70
C LYS A 47 -4.48 -8.26 18.32
N HIS A 48 -5.29 -7.21 18.27
CA HIS A 48 -5.92 -6.74 17.03
C HIS A 48 -5.33 -5.44 16.43
N PHE A 49 -4.50 -4.66 17.14
CA PHE A 49 -4.06 -3.34 16.68
C PHE A 49 -3.28 -3.36 15.35
N LYS A 50 -2.66 -4.49 14.99
CA LYS A 50 -1.92 -4.64 13.72
C LYS A 50 -2.82 -4.97 12.53
N GLU A 51 -4.10 -5.20 12.75
CA GLU A 51 -5.06 -5.51 11.68
C GLU A 51 -5.44 -4.27 10.90
N ILE A 52 -5.31 -3.07 11.48
CA ILE A 52 -5.65 -1.81 10.80
C ILE A 52 -4.66 -1.49 9.67
N TRP A 53 -5.15 -0.79 8.66
CA TRP A 53 -4.27 -0.27 7.61
C TRP A 53 -3.40 0.88 8.11
N TYR A 54 -2.09 0.74 7.89
CA TYR A 54 -1.10 1.77 8.13
C TYR A 54 -0.52 2.26 6.80
N PRO A 55 -0.51 3.58 6.56
CA PRO A 55 0.08 4.13 5.35
C PRO A 55 1.58 3.90 5.32
N LYS A 56 2.13 3.71 4.13
CA LYS A 56 3.57 3.62 3.86
C LYS A 56 4.16 4.99 3.53
N LEU A 57 3.36 5.88 2.93
CA LEU A 57 3.82 7.16 2.39
C LEU A 57 3.07 8.37 2.97
N ILE A 58 1.82 8.20 3.38
CA ILE A 58 1.06 9.27 4.03
C ILE A 58 1.53 9.42 5.48
N ASN A 59 1.99 10.62 5.84
CA ASN A 59 2.41 10.92 7.20
C ASN A 59 1.19 11.11 8.13
N ARG A 60 1.19 10.43 9.28
CA ARG A 60 0.18 10.56 10.35
C ARG A 60 0.82 10.97 11.68
N ASP A 61 2.03 11.52 11.64
CA ASP A 61 2.73 11.99 12.83
C ASP A 61 2.11 13.28 13.36
N THR A 62 2.47 13.63 14.59
CA THR A 62 2.16 14.96 15.12
C THR A 62 2.90 16.03 14.32
N HIS A 63 2.33 17.23 14.27
CA HIS A 63 2.94 18.37 13.59
C HIS A 63 4.38 18.62 14.05
N ASP A 64 4.64 18.65 15.36
CA ASP A 64 5.99 18.89 15.90
C ASP A 64 7.00 17.81 15.52
N LYS A 65 6.55 16.57 15.35
CA LYS A 65 7.39 15.48 14.85
C LYS A 65 7.67 15.68 13.36
N TRP A 66 6.64 15.95 12.55
CA TRP A 66 6.78 16.22 11.12
C TRP A 66 7.73 17.41 10.84
N VAL A 67 7.63 18.49 11.63
CA VAL A 67 8.53 19.66 11.50
C VAL A 67 9.97 19.29 11.81
N ARG A 68 10.20 18.53 12.89
CA ARG A 68 11.53 18.08 13.29
C ARG A 68 12.15 17.12 12.26
N ASP A 69 11.32 16.35 11.58
CA ASP A 69 11.71 15.42 10.53
C ASP A 69 11.84 16.11 9.15
N GLY A 70 11.83 17.45 9.12
CA GLY A 70 12.16 18.26 7.95
C GLY A 70 10.97 18.78 7.15
N SER A 71 9.75 18.70 7.68
CA SER A 71 8.54 19.30 7.08
C SER A 71 8.30 18.88 5.62
N ARG A 72 8.66 17.64 5.27
CA ARG A 72 8.62 17.17 3.89
C ARG A 72 7.18 17.13 3.38
N SER A 73 6.96 17.68 2.20
CA SER A 73 5.68 17.57 1.52
C SER A 73 5.45 16.15 1.01
N LEU A 74 4.18 15.75 0.88
CA LEU A 74 3.84 14.45 0.31
C LEU A 74 4.39 14.29 -1.12
N GLY A 75 4.42 15.37 -1.91
CA GLY A 75 4.98 15.35 -3.26
C GLY A 75 6.47 14.98 -3.30
N GLU A 76 7.26 15.48 -2.34
CA GLU A 76 8.68 15.13 -2.23
C GLU A 76 8.89 13.67 -1.85
N VAL A 77 8.11 13.17 -0.88
CA VAL A 77 8.15 11.76 -0.45
C VAL A 77 7.78 10.83 -1.60
N LEU A 78 6.72 11.16 -2.35
CA LEU A 78 6.28 10.40 -3.51
C LEU A 78 7.33 10.39 -4.62
N ASN A 79 7.96 11.53 -4.92
CA ASN A 79 8.98 11.64 -5.95
C ASN A 79 10.23 10.82 -5.61
N GLU A 80 10.66 10.86 -4.34
CA GLU A 80 11.76 10.01 -3.86
C GLU A 80 11.41 8.53 -4.01
N ARG A 81 10.19 8.13 -3.64
CA ARG A 81 9.74 6.74 -3.81
C ARG A 81 9.75 6.30 -5.28
N VAL A 82 9.32 7.15 -6.21
CA VAL A 82 9.38 6.87 -7.65
C VAL A 82 10.83 6.62 -8.09
N LYS A 83 11.74 7.53 -7.75
CA LYS A 83 13.16 7.39 -8.12
C LYS A 83 13.75 6.10 -7.57
N TRP A 84 13.49 5.81 -6.29
CA TRP A 84 13.95 4.57 -5.67
C TRP A 84 13.43 3.32 -6.40
N ILE A 85 12.16 3.30 -6.82
CA ILE A 85 11.59 2.18 -7.58
C ILE A 85 12.33 2.03 -8.92
N LEU A 86 12.55 3.12 -9.65
CA LEU A 86 13.25 3.07 -10.94
C LEU A 86 14.69 2.54 -10.80
N ASP A 87 15.38 2.91 -9.72
CA ASP A 87 16.77 2.53 -9.50
C ASP A 87 16.93 1.11 -8.94
N ASN A 88 15.97 0.62 -8.16
CA ASN A 88 16.13 -0.59 -7.35
C ASN A 88 15.21 -1.75 -7.75
N HIS A 89 14.10 -1.49 -8.45
CA HIS A 89 13.18 -2.56 -8.82
C HIS A 89 13.78 -3.41 -9.95
N LYS A 90 13.94 -4.71 -9.68
CA LYS A 90 14.31 -5.71 -10.68
C LYS A 90 13.10 -6.62 -10.90
N ALA A 91 12.45 -6.47 -12.05
CA ALA A 91 11.37 -7.36 -12.45
C ALA A 91 11.91 -8.77 -12.66
N GLU A 92 11.11 -9.79 -12.36
CA GLU A 92 11.45 -11.17 -12.67
C GLU A 92 11.53 -11.33 -14.20
N PRO A 93 12.65 -11.86 -14.74
CA PRO A 93 12.81 -12.00 -16.17
C PRO A 93 11.81 -13.00 -16.73
N LEU A 94 11.28 -12.71 -17.92
CA LEU A 94 10.44 -13.66 -18.64
C LEU A 94 11.27 -14.88 -19.07
N PRO A 95 10.69 -16.10 -19.11
CA PRO A 95 11.35 -17.25 -19.72
C PRO A 95 11.76 -16.97 -21.16
N ASP A 96 12.94 -17.45 -21.57
CA ASP A 96 13.52 -17.17 -22.89
C ASP A 96 12.60 -17.57 -24.05
N GLU A 97 11.85 -18.67 -23.90
CA GLU A 97 10.88 -19.12 -24.90
C GLU A 97 9.77 -18.07 -25.11
N VAL A 98 9.24 -17.49 -24.04
CA VAL A 98 8.20 -16.45 -24.10
C VAL A 98 8.76 -15.20 -24.72
N LYS A 99 9.97 -14.79 -24.33
CA LYS A 99 10.67 -13.64 -24.90
C LYS A 99 10.87 -13.80 -26.42
N GLY A 100 11.33 -14.96 -26.86
CA GLY A 100 11.52 -15.26 -28.28
C GLY A 100 10.22 -15.28 -29.08
N LYS A 101 9.09 -15.70 -28.48
CA LYS A 101 7.77 -15.59 -29.12
C LYS A 101 7.33 -14.13 -29.27
N ILE A 102 7.55 -13.31 -28.24
CA ILE A 102 7.22 -11.87 -28.28
C ILE A 102 8.04 -11.18 -29.38
N GLU A 103 9.35 -11.44 -29.46
CA GLU A 103 10.24 -10.86 -30.47
C GLU A 103 9.78 -11.20 -31.90
N LYS A 104 9.39 -12.46 -32.16
CA LYS A 104 8.84 -12.87 -33.46
C LYS A 104 7.55 -12.14 -33.82
N ILE A 105 6.64 -11.95 -32.87
CA ILE A 105 5.38 -11.21 -33.09
C ILE A 105 5.68 -9.75 -33.42
N LEU A 106 6.60 -9.13 -32.69
CA LEU A 106 7.02 -7.74 -32.93
C LEU A 106 7.69 -7.56 -34.29
N GLU A 107 8.51 -8.52 -34.73
CA GLU A 107 9.14 -8.47 -36.05
C GLU A 107 8.11 -8.54 -37.19
N VAL A 108 7.13 -9.45 -37.08
CA VAL A 108 6.06 -9.56 -38.07
C VAL A 108 5.21 -8.29 -38.11
N ALA A 109 4.80 -7.78 -36.95
CA ALA A 109 3.98 -6.55 -36.86
C ALA A 109 4.75 -5.31 -37.35
N GLY A 110 6.04 -5.19 -37.03
CA GLY A 110 6.90 -4.10 -37.49
C GLY A 110 7.12 -4.13 -39.00
N LYS A 111 7.28 -5.31 -39.60
CA LYS A 111 7.33 -5.47 -41.05
C LYS A 111 6.00 -5.07 -41.70
N SER A 112 4.86 -5.43 -41.11
CA SER A 112 3.53 -5.04 -41.64
C SER A 112 3.26 -3.53 -41.61
N GLN A 113 3.87 -2.78 -40.68
CA GLN A 113 3.75 -1.32 -40.60
C GLN A 113 4.64 -0.59 -41.64
N ASN A 114 5.82 -1.14 -41.96
CA ASN A 114 6.72 -0.58 -42.97
C ASN A 114 6.26 -0.81 -44.43
N PHE A 115 5.32 -1.72 -44.69
CA PHE A 115 4.71 -1.91 -46.01
C PHE A 115 3.51 -0.98 -46.28
N ALA A 116 3.07 -0.22 -45.28
CA ALA A 116 1.94 0.71 -45.38
C ALA A 116 2.37 2.18 -45.52
N GLN A 117 3.66 2.44 -45.81
CA GLN A 117 4.22 3.78 -46.02
C GLN A 117 4.90 3.90 -47.38
#